data_AF-A0ABD7LDD1-F1
#
_entry.id   AF-A0ABD7LDD1-F1
#
_cell.length_a   1.000
_cell.length_b   1.000
_cell.length_c   1.000
_cell.angle_alpha   90.00
_cell.angle_beta   90.00
_cell.angle_gamma   90.00
#
_symmetry.space_group_name_H-M   'P 1'
#
loop_
_entity.id
_entity.type
_entity.pdbx_description
1 polymer ?
#
loop_
_entity_poly.entity_id
_entity_poly.type
_entity_poly.pdbx_seq_one_letter_code
_entity_poly.pdbx_strand_id
1 'polypeptide(L)'
;MRKIPEIRLFLTACTLIFFVRNAFGAPLPNDIIGKWQVEEVHLNTESGRTTEYTWDDPRLKGRIFDFTHNDVSNDVYDFSDHCANPTVQNINTSLRDLMLRSLGGYKYPASGDIDPVRDYKLDSASTKHIRAFSLICAKGLWQGDLGRSGGAGDKMNISGAWIVLTDNQKMYVRWRDETILVLTKISPDTPIKASFPCGKALTATEHAICSSYQLSAFDQSVAESFARMMAQARVSGSQTTSLAQSQRRWLKGRDACGPNPECILKAMRRRLDALATAGSNGE
;
A
#
# COMPACT_ATOMS: atom_id res chain seq x y z
N MET A 1 -54.18 -56.51 -46.70
CA MET A 1 -53.18 -56.55 -45.60
C MET A 1 -51.95 -55.74 -46.02
N ARG A 2 -51.83 -54.48 -45.57
CA ARG A 2 -50.65 -53.64 -45.79
C ARG A 2 -50.16 -53.18 -44.42
N LYS A 3 -48.91 -53.53 -44.08
CA LYS A 3 -48.28 -53.28 -42.78
C LYS A 3 -48.01 -51.77 -42.58
N ILE A 4 -48.32 -51.27 -41.40
CA ILE A 4 -47.96 -49.95 -40.88
C ILE A 4 -46.47 -49.97 -40.49
N PRO A 5 -45.65 -48.96 -40.83
CA PRO A 5 -44.30 -48.87 -40.31
C PRO A 5 -44.28 -48.08 -38.99
N GLU A 6 -43.64 -48.68 -37.99
CA GLU A 6 -43.33 -48.05 -36.71
C GLU A 6 -42.25 -46.96 -36.90
N ILE A 7 -42.56 -45.73 -36.50
CA ILE A 7 -41.62 -44.62 -36.43
C ILE A 7 -40.95 -44.67 -35.05
N ARG A 8 -39.71 -45.15 -35.00
CA ARG A 8 -38.88 -45.04 -33.78
C ARG A 8 -38.28 -43.64 -33.69
N LEU A 9 -38.76 -42.91 -32.68
CA LEU A 9 -38.29 -41.60 -32.26
C LEU A 9 -36.87 -41.74 -31.66
N PHE A 10 -35.84 -41.28 -32.37
CA PHE A 10 -34.50 -41.12 -31.81
C PHE A 10 -34.39 -39.71 -31.22
N LEU A 11 -34.58 -39.59 -29.90
CA LEU A 11 -34.17 -38.38 -29.17
C LEU A 11 -32.65 -38.43 -28.98
N THR A 12 -31.93 -37.70 -29.82
CA THR A 12 -30.51 -37.39 -29.59
C THR A 12 -30.41 -36.37 -28.47
N ALA A 13 -30.16 -36.83 -27.25
CA ALA A 13 -29.85 -35.96 -26.12
C ALA A 13 -28.47 -35.33 -26.35
N CYS A 14 -28.45 -34.12 -26.89
CA CYS A 14 -27.23 -33.33 -27.06
C CYS A 14 -26.85 -32.74 -25.69
N THR A 15 -26.05 -33.47 -24.91
CA THR A 15 -25.44 -32.96 -23.68
C THR A 15 -24.47 -31.83 -24.03
N LEU A 16 -24.94 -30.58 -23.92
CA LEU A 16 -24.07 -29.42 -23.87
C LEU A 16 -23.22 -29.50 -22.59
N ILE A 17 -21.99 -29.97 -22.74
CA ILE A 17 -20.96 -29.85 -21.71
C ILE A 17 -20.56 -28.37 -21.68
N PHE A 18 -21.17 -27.60 -20.77
CA PHE A 18 -20.67 -26.29 -20.41
C PHE A 18 -19.32 -26.48 -19.72
N PHE A 19 -18.23 -26.34 -20.48
CA PHE A 19 -16.92 -26.10 -19.89
C PHE A 19 -16.96 -24.71 -19.24
N VAL A 20 -17.33 -24.66 -17.97
CA VAL A 20 -17.05 -23.50 -17.13
C VAL A 20 -15.54 -23.45 -17.02
N ARG A 21 -14.90 -22.65 -17.90
CA ARG A 21 -13.53 -22.21 -17.68
C ARG A 21 -13.55 -21.35 -16.44
N ASN A 22 -13.38 -21.95 -15.27
CA ASN A 22 -12.86 -21.23 -14.13
C ASN A 22 -11.49 -20.71 -14.56
N ALA A 23 -11.43 -19.45 -14.96
CA ALA A 23 -10.17 -18.75 -15.13
C ALA A 23 -9.61 -18.56 -13.71
N PHE A 24 -9.05 -19.62 -13.15
CA PHE A 24 -8.26 -19.53 -11.94
C PHE A 24 -7.06 -18.65 -12.29
N GLY A 25 -7.03 -17.43 -11.73
CA GLY A 25 -5.88 -16.55 -11.88
C GLY A 25 -4.60 -17.27 -11.39
N ALA A 26 -3.45 -16.85 -11.89
CA ALA A 26 -2.19 -17.45 -11.47
C ALA A 26 -1.99 -17.23 -9.95
N PRO A 27 -1.41 -18.19 -9.21
CA PRO A 27 -1.09 -17.97 -7.80
C PRO A 27 -0.04 -16.86 -7.65
N LEU A 28 0.10 -16.32 -6.43
CA LEU A 28 1.14 -15.32 -6.14
C LEU A 28 2.53 -15.90 -6.39
N PRO A 29 3.42 -15.17 -7.08
CA PRO A 29 4.81 -15.54 -7.24
C PRO A 29 5.51 -15.77 -5.90
N ASN A 30 6.31 -16.83 -5.78
CA ASN A 30 6.98 -17.19 -4.52
C ASN A 30 7.99 -16.14 -4.04
N ASP A 31 8.55 -15.35 -4.96
CA ASP A 31 9.54 -14.32 -4.65
C ASP A 31 8.94 -13.09 -3.94
N ILE A 32 7.65 -12.82 -4.12
CA ILE A 32 6.95 -11.76 -3.38
C ILE A 32 6.47 -12.20 -2.00
N ILE A 33 6.35 -13.51 -1.74
CA ILE A 33 5.84 -14.04 -0.47
C ILE A 33 6.75 -13.62 0.68
N GLY A 34 6.15 -13.13 1.76
CA GLY A 34 6.82 -12.64 2.97
C GLY A 34 6.39 -11.23 3.35
N LYS A 35 7.07 -10.69 4.37
CA LYS A 35 6.81 -9.35 4.89
C LYS A 35 7.69 -8.32 4.19
N TRP A 36 7.11 -7.18 3.87
CA TRP A 36 7.75 -6.06 3.19
C TRP A 36 7.49 -4.77 3.96
N GLN A 37 8.50 -3.94 4.12
CA GLN A 37 8.38 -2.63 4.77
C GLN A 37 8.35 -1.53 3.70
N VAL A 38 7.47 -0.54 3.89
CA VAL A 38 7.50 0.71 3.13
C VAL A 38 8.71 1.54 3.58
N GLU A 39 9.71 1.67 2.72
CA GLU A 39 10.91 2.46 2.97
C GLU A 39 10.74 3.91 2.51
N GLU A 40 10.04 4.11 1.39
CA GLU A 40 9.84 5.42 0.78
C GLU A 40 8.38 5.60 0.36
N VAL A 41 7.88 6.83 0.46
CA VAL A 41 6.52 7.21 0.06
C VAL A 41 6.61 8.34 -0.95
N HIS A 42 6.32 8.03 -2.21
CA HIS A 42 6.55 8.92 -3.34
C HIS A 42 5.22 9.46 -3.88
N LEU A 43 5.23 10.76 -4.21
CA LEU A 43 4.09 11.47 -4.81
C LEU A 43 4.62 12.42 -5.89
N ASN A 44 3.75 12.80 -6.83
CA ASN A 44 4.03 13.93 -7.72
C ASN A 44 3.86 15.26 -6.95
N THR A 45 4.96 15.73 -6.36
CA THR A 45 5.02 16.98 -5.59
C THR A 45 4.84 18.24 -6.43
N GLU A 46 4.92 18.13 -7.76
CA GLU A 46 4.80 19.25 -8.70
C GLU A 46 3.39 19.37 -9.30
N SER A 47 2.48 18.44 -8.95
CA SER A 47 1.10 18.44 -9.46
C SER A 47 0.26 19.65 -9.03
N GLY A 48 0.70 20.39 -8.00
CA GLY A 48 -0.02 21.53 -7.42
C GLY A 48 -1.32 21.15 -6.70
N ARG A 49 -1.62 19.85 -6.58
CA ARG A 49 -2.81 19.31 -5.89
C ARG A 49 -2.56 19.23 -4.39
N THR A 50 -3.61 19.50 -3.60
CA THR A 50 -3.63 19.11 -2.18
C THR A 50 -3.76 17.59 -2.07
N THR A 51 -2.74 16.96 -1.50
CA THR A 51 -2.69 15.52 -1.28
C THR A 51 -3.05 15.18 0.16
N GLU A 52 -3.67 14.02 0.37
CA GLU A 52 -3.89 13.42 1.68
C GLU A 52 -2.55 13.12 2.37
N TYR A 53 -1.59 12.58 1.62
CA TYR A 53 -0.25 12.23 2.11
C TYR A 53 0.81 13.21 1.65
N THR A 54 1.93 13.24 2.35
CA THR A 54 3.12 14.04 1.99
C THR A 54 4.29 13.17 1.57
N TRP A 55 5.34 13.77 0.99
CA TRP A 55 6.56 13.04 0.66
C TRP A 55 7.15 12.36 1.92
N ASP A 56 7.40 11.05 1.83
CA ASP A 56 7.79 10.22 2.97
C ASP A 56 6.85 10.38 4.17
N ASP A 57 5.54 10.37 3.93
CA ASP A 57 4.54 10.53 5.00
C ASP A 57 4.72 9.48 6.10
N PRO A 58 4.94 9.88 7.37
CA PRO A 58 5.15 8.92 8.46
C PRO A 58 3.95 8.00 8.76
N ARG A 59 2.74 8.32 8.27
CA ARG A 59 1.58 7.41 8.38
C ARG A 59 1.75 6.17 7.51
N LEU A 60 2.48 6.27 6.39
CA LEU A 60 2.72 5.20 5.42
C LEU A 60 4.14 4.63 5.50
N LYS A 61 5.14 5.47 5.76
CA LYS A 61 6.52 5.03 5.93
C LYS A 61 6.67 4.12 7.16
N GLY A 62 7.39 3.01 6.98
CA GLY A 62 7.59 1.98 7.98
C GLY A 62 6.42 1.00 8.14
N ARG A 63 5.32 1.17 7.40
CA ARG A 63 4.20 0.21 7.38
C ARG A 63 4.63 -1.11 6.75
N ILE A 64 4.03 -2.20 7.22
CA ILE A 64 4.39 -3.56 6.85
C ILE A 64 3.25 -4.15 6.04
N PHE A 65 3.60 -4.70 4.89
CA PHE A 65 2.74 -5.51 4.04
C PHE A 65 3.14 -6.97 4.21
N ASP A 66 2.16 -7.85 4.36
CA ASP A 66 2.37 -9.29 4.47
C ASP A 66 1.71 -10.00 3.29
N PHE A 67 2.54 -10.58 2.43
CA PHE A 67 2.09 -11.32 1.26
C PHE A 67 2.21 -12.81 1.54
N THR A 68 1.06 -13.49 1.64
CA THR A 68 0.99 -14.94 1.76
C THR A 68 0.21 -15.51 0.56
N HIS A 69 0.26 -16.83 0.38
CA HIS A 69 -0.53 -17.48 -0.67
C HIS A 69 -2.05 -17.33 -0.49
N ASN A 70 -2.51 -17.08 0.73
CA ASN A 70 -3.94 -17.08 1.07
C ASN A 70 -4.47 -15.70 1.44
N ASP A 71 -3.60 -14.75 1.75
CA ASP A 71 -3.97 -13.40 2.17
C ASP A 71 -2.85 -12.41 1.83
N VAL A 72 -3.22 -11.23 1.34
CA VAL A 72 -2.35 -10.04 1.40
C VAL A 72 -2.96 -9.05 2.37
N SER A 73 -2.18 -8.67 3.37
CA SER A 73 -2.59 -7.70 4.39
C SER A 73 -1.54 -6.61 4.57
N ASN A 74 -1.90 -5.57 5.31
CA ASN A 74 -0.99 -4.52 5.71
C ASN A 74 -1.42 -3.91 7.04
N ASP A 75 -0.52 -3.16 7.67
CA ASP A 75 -0.79 -2.50 8.94
C ASP A 75 -1.06 -0.99 8.84
N VAL A 76 -1.31 -0.47 7.63
CA VAL A 76 -1.76 0.92 7.41
C VAL A 76 -3.10 1.12 8.13
N TYR A 77 -3.24 2.26 8.83
CA TYR A 77 -4.34 2.47 9.77
C TYR A 77 -5.70 2.72 9.11
N ASP A 78 -5.73 3.57 8.09
CA ASP A 78 -6.99 4.09 7.53
C ASP A 78 -7.68 3.10 6.58
N PHE A 79 -6.97 2.07 6.11
CA PHE A 79 -7.44 1.16 5.08
C PHE A 79 -6.93 -0.28 5.31
N SER A 80 -7.56 -1.01 6.24
CA SER A 80 -7.28 -2.44 6.44
C SER A 80 -7.94 -3.29 5.35
N ASP A 81 -7.49 -3.12 4.10
CA ASP A 81 -7.98 -3.89 2.95
C ASP A 81 -7.18 -5.20 2.83
N HIS A 82 -7.74 -6.28 3.40
CA HIS A 82 -7.26 -7.64 3.21
C HIS A 82 -7.66 -8.18 1.83
N CYS A 83 -6.71 -8.73 1.10
CA CYS A 83 -6.94 -9.44 -0.15
C CYS A 83 -6.90 -10.95 0.09
N ALA A 84 -8.06 -11.52 0.47
CA ALA A 84 -8.19 -12.95 0.71
C ALA A 84 -8.16 -13.76 -0.60
N ASN A 85 -7.49 -14.92 -0.55
CA ASN A 85 -7.25 -15.85 -1.66
C ASN A 85 -6.76 -15.14 -2.94
N PRO A 86 -5.64 -14.42 -2.85
CA PRO A 86 -5.19 -13.54 -3.91
C PRO A 86 -4.72 -14.36 -5.13
N THR A 87 -5.11 -13.91 -6.31
CA THR A 87 -4.57 -14.39 -7.59
C THR A 87 -4.03 -13.23 -8.40
N VAL A 88 -3.18 -13.52 -9.37
CA VAL A 88 -2.42 -12.53 -10.12
C VAL A 88 -2.99 -12.36 -11.52
N GLN A 89 -3.22 -11.10 -11.88
CA GLN A 89 -3.47 -10.66 -13.24
C GLN A 89 -2.24 -9.90 -13.76
N ASN A 90 -1.45 -10.55 -14.61
CA ASN A 90 -0.24 -9.95 -15.18
C ASN A 90 -0.58 -8.75 -16.08
N ILE A 91 0.24 -7.71 -15.99
CA ILE A 91 0.13 -6.50 -16.80
C ILE A 91 1.40 -6.40 -17.67
N ASN A 92 1.23 -6.56 -18.98
CA ASN A 92 2.34 -6.51 -19.93
C ASN A 92 2.46 -5.11 -20.54
N THR A 93 3.17 -4.21 -19.86
CA THR A 93 3.42 -2.83 -20.31
C THR A 93 4.64 -2.25 -19.61
N SER A 94 5.17 -1.12 -20.09
CA SER A 94 6.27 -0.42 -19.41
C SER A 94 5.76 0.26 -18.12
N LEU A 95 6.64 0.56 -17.16
CA LEU A 95 6.21 1.26 -15.94
C LEU A 95 5.57 2.61 -16.27
N ARG A 96 6.15 3.32 -17.24
CA ARG A 96 5.64 4.62 -17.71
C ARG A 96 4.20 4.48 -18.22
N ASP A 97 3.93 3.54 -19.10
CA ASP A 97 2.58 3.33 -19.64
C ASP A 97 1.59 2.82 -18.58
N LEU A 98 2.05 1.96 -17.67
CA LEU A 98 1.26 1.51 -16.51
C LEU A 98 0.78 2.72 -15.68
N MET A 99 1.70 3.60 -15.33
CA MET A 99 1.40 4.81 -14.54
C MET A 99 0.49 5.77 -15.31
N LEU A 100 0.77 6.05 -16.60
CA LEU A 100 -0.07 6.91 -17.43
C LEU A 100 -1.51 6.39 -17.58
N ARG A 101 -1.71 5.07 -17.55
CA ARG A 101 -3.02 4.42 -17.69
C ARG A 101 -3.76 4.22 -16.37
N SER A 102 -3.11 4.42 -15.22
CA SER A 102 -3.69 4.15 -13.89
C SER A 102 -3.82 5.38 -13.00
N LEU A 103 -2.87 6.32 -13.07
CA LEU A 103 -2.82 7.49 -12.18
C LEU A 103 -3.67 8.65 -12.70
N GLY A 104 -4.40 9.31 -11.80
CA GLY A 104 -5.06 10.59 -12.05
C GLY A 104 -4.07 11.71 -12.43
N GLY A 105 -4.57 12.77 -13.07
CA GLY A 105 -3.76 13.91 -13.50
C GLY A 105 -2.97 13.71 -14.80
N TYR A 106 -2.81 12.47 -15.26
CA TYR A 106 -2.15 12.14 -16.52
C TYR A 106 -3.15 11.95 -17.67
N LYS A 107 -2.73 12.29 -18.89
CA LYS A 107 -3.42 11.95 -20.15
C LYS A 107 -2.82 10.68 -20.75
N TYR A 108 -3.66 9.90 -21.44
CA TYR A 108 -3.20 8.72 -22.19
C TYR A 108 -3.90 8.65 -23.56
N PRO A 109 -3.17 8.45 -24.67
CA PRO A 109 -1.70 8.52 -24.77
C PRO A 109 -1.16 9.87 -24.25
N ALA A 110 0.08 9.88 -23.76
CA ALA A 110 0.70 11.10 -23.25
C ALA A 110 0.84 12.15 -24.36
N SER A 111 0.64 13.42 -24.01
CA SER A 111 0.87 14.56 -24.90
C SER A 111 2.10 15.33 -24.44
N GLY A 112 3.20 15.29 -25.20
CA GLY A 112 4.46 15.95 -24.85
C GLY A 112 5.38 15.12 -23.95
N ASP A 113 6.38 15.79 -23.34
CA ASP A 113 7.37 15.18 -22.44
C ASP A 113 6.82 15.01 -21.02
N ILE A 114 5.80 14.16 -20.91
CA ILE A 114 5.21 13.77 -19.63
C ILE A 114 5.77 12.39 -19.26
N ASP A 115 6.32 12.26 -18.06
CA ASP A 115 6.83 11.00 -17.56
C ASP A 115 6.51 10.82 -16.07
N PRO A 116 5.46 10.07 -15.72
CA PRO A 116 5.12 9.82 -14.32
C PRO A 116 6.23 9.08 -13.55
N VAL A 117 7.12 8.32 -14.21
CA VAL A 117 8.25 7.67 -13.52
C VAL A 117 9.19 8.74 -12.97
N ARG A 118 9.47 9.78 -13.78
CA ARG A 118 10.27 10.94 -13.39
C ARG A 118 9.56 11.81 -12.37
N ASP A 119 8.28 12.11 -12.58
CA ASP A 119 7.51 13.01 -11.72
C ASP A 119 7.36 12.44 -10.28
N TYR A 120 7.27 11.12 -10.15
CA TYR A 120 7.26 10.42 -8.87
C TYR A 120 8.67 10.08 -8.36
N LYS A 121 9.72 10.42 -9.11
CA LYS A 121 11.14 10.20 -8.73
C LYS A 121 11.48 8.72 -8.49
N LEU A 122 10.89 7.84 -9.29
CA LEU A 122 11.20 6.41 -9.26
C LEU A 122 12.54 6.15 -9.97
N ASP A 123 13.33 5.21 -9.46
CA ASP A 123 14.68 4.91 -9.98
C ASP A 123 14.63 4.28 -11.38
N SER A 124 14.91 5.06 -12.42
CA SER A 124 14.89 4.62 -13.82
C SER A 124 15.75 3.39 -14.14
N ALA A 125 16.82 3.11 -13.36
CA ALA A 125 17.63 1.91 -13.54
C ALA A 125 16.87 0.65 -13.10
N SER A 126 16.10 0.76 -12.02
CA SER A 126 15.23 -0.31 -11.51
C SER A 126 14.02 -0.60 -12.42
N THR A 127 13.70 0.29 -13.38
CA THR A 127 12.48 0.20 -14.19
C THR A 127 12.71 -0.37 -15.60
N LYS A 128 13.93 -0.85 -15.92
CA LYS A 128 14.29 -1.34 -17.25
C LYS A 128 13.63 -2.69 -17.58
N HIS A 129 13.57 -3.59 -16.60
CA HIS A 129 12.74 -4.79 -16.64
C HIS A 129 11.86 -4.79 -15.39
N ILE A 130 10.56 -4.98 -15.61
CA ILE A 130 9.59 -5.00 -14.54
C ILE A 130 8.69 -6.21 -14.69
N ARG A 131 8.21 -6.73 -13.55
CA ARG A 131 7.00 -7.56 -13.52
C ARG A 131 5.90 -6.78 -12.85
N ALA A 132 4.91 -6.40 -13.65
CA ALA A 132 3.74 -5.67 -13.18
C ALA A 132 2.53 -6.60 -13.12
N PHE A 133 1.73 -6.50 -12.05
CA PHE A 133 0.50 -7.24 -11.92
C PHE A 133 -0.48 -6.59 -10.95
N SER A 134 -1.76 -6.90 -11.12
CA SER A 134 -2.81 -6.61 -10.14
C SER A 134 -3.19 -7.87 -9.39
N LEU A 135 -3.75 -7.68 -8.19
CA LEU A 135 -4.29 -8.77 -7.39
C LEU A 135 -5.81 -8.85 -7.59
N ILE A 136 -6.30 -10.06 -7.87
CA ILE A 136 -7.72 -10.40 -7.83
C ILE A 136 -7.97 -11.17 -6.54
N CYS A 137 -8.73 -10.55 -5.64
CA CYS A 137 -9.09 -11.09 -4.33
C CYS A 137 -10.48 -11.73 -4.39
N ALA A 138 -10.90 -12.37 -3.29
CA ALA A 138 -12.25 -12.93 -3.15
C ALA A 138 -13.38 -11.93 -3.43
N LYS A 139 -13.18 -10.63 -3.15
CA LYS A 139 -14.16 -9.56 -3.37
C LYS A 139 -13.98 -8.81 -4.70
N GLY A 140 -13.12 -9.30 -5.59
CA GLY A 140 -12.78 -8.65 -6.86
C GLY A 140 -11.39 -8.02 -6.85
N LEU A 141 -11.17 -7.06 -7.74
CA LEU A 141 -9.88 -6.38 -7.92
C LEU A 141 -9.45 -5.66 -6.63
N TRP A 142 -8.19 -5.86 -6.21
CA TRP A 142 -7.65 -5.21 -5.01
C TRP A 142 -7.63 -3.69 -5.17
N GLN A 143 -8.30 -2.99 -4.25
CA GLN A 143 -8.56 -1.54 -4.32
C GLN A 143 -9.13 -1.12 -5.68
N GLY A 144 -10.08 -1.89 -6.22
CA GLY A 144 -10.65 -1.70 -7.55
C GLY A 144 -11.33 -0.35 -7.79
N ASP A 145 -11.59 0.41 -6.72
CA ASP A 145 -12.05 1.80 -6.77
C ASP A 145 -10.96 2.78 -7.25
N LEU A 146 -9.68 2.41 -7.15
CA LEU A 146 -8.58 3.22 -7.66
C LEU A 146 -8.55 3.19 -9.19
N GLY A 147 -8.37 4.35 -9.81
CA GLY A 147 -8.25 4.46 -11.26
C GLY A 147 -8.57 5.87 -11.74
N ARG A 148 -8.50 6.08 -13.04
CA ARG A 148 -8.75 7.38 -13.64
C ARG A 148 -10.25 7.62 -13.79
N SER A 149 -10.70 8.78 -13.34
CA SER A 149 -12.05 9.27 -13.64
C SER A 149 -12.03 10.05 -14.97
N GLY A 150 -12.73 9.54 -15.99
CA GLY A 150 -12.95 10.24 -17.26
C GLY A 150 -11.74 10.37 -18.19
N GLY A 151 -11.65 9.50 -19.20
CA GLY A 151 -10.67 9.59 -20.31
C GLY A 151 -10.56 8.28 -21.11
N ALA A 152 -10.45 8.43 -22.45
CA ALA A 152 -10.28 7.40 -23.50
C ALA A 152 -10.80 5.99 -23.15
N GLY A 153 -12.05 5.70 -23.57
CA GLY A 153 -12.76 4.42 -23.51
C GLY A 153 -12.26 3.41 -22.47
N ASP A 154 -13.04 3.21 -21.40
CA ASP A 154 -12.83 2.36 -20.21
C ASP A 154 -11.92 1.12 -20.35
N LYS A 155 -11.86 0.53 -21.54
CA LYS A 155 -10.99 -0.60 -21.91
C LYS A 155 -9.49 -0.33 -21.85
N MET A 156 -9.02 0.93 -21.90
CA MET A 156 -7.58 1.24 -21.84
C MET A 156 -7.05 1.55 -20.44
N ASN A 157 -7.92 1.94 -19.50
CA ASN A 157 -7.52 2.30 -18.14
C ASN A 157 -7.13 1.05 -17.33
N ILE A 158 -6.18 1.24 -16.41
CA ILE A 158 -5.79 0.22 -15.44
C ILE A 158 -6.33 0.66 -14.09
N SER A 159 -7.41 0.02 -13.65
CA SER A 159 -7.98 0.20 -12.32
C SER A 159 -7.25 -0.66 -11.29
N GLY A 160 -7.51 -0.42 -10.01
CA GLY A 160 -6.95 -1.17 -8.91
C GLY A 160 -5.60 -0.66 -8.44
N ALA A 161 -5.18 -1.20 -7.31
CA ALA A 161 -3.77 -1.25 -6.95
C ALA A 161 -3.03 -2.19 -7.92
N TRP A 162 -1.80 -1.81 -8.25
CA TRP A 162 -0.87 -2.65 -8.98
C TRP A 162 0.43 -2.77 -8.19
N ILE A 163 1.11 -3.88 -8.41
CA ILE A 163 2.40 -4.21 -7.82
C ILE A 163 3.39 -4.34 -8.97
N VAL A 164 4.55 -3.71 -8.81
CA VAL A 164 5.70 -3.85 -9.71
C VAL A 164 6.87 -4.37 -8.90
N LEU A 165 7.40 -5.53 -9.30
CA LEU A 165 8.66 -6.04 -8.75
C LEU A 165 9.78 -5.78 -9.77
N THR A 166 10.85 -5.14 -9.30
CA THR A 166 12.03 -4.76 -10.08
C THR A 166 13.17 -5.77 -9.88
N ASP A 167 14.18 -5.71 -10.75
CA ASP A 167 15.35 -6.61 -10.69
C ASP A 167 16.14 -6.47 -9.38
N ASN A 168 16.19 -5.26 -8.79
CA ASN A 168 16.88 -4.99 -7.52
C ASN A 168 16.05 -5.34 -6.28
N GLN A 169 14.99 -6.15 -6.43
CA GLN A 169 14.10 -6.58 -5.34
C GLN A 169 13.41 -5.41 -4.62
N LYS A 170 13.22 -4.26 -5.28
CA LYS A 170 12.30 -3.22 -4.82
C LYS A 170 10.90 -3.54 -5.33
N MET A 171 9.90 -3.29 -4.49
CA MET A 171 8.50 -3.44 -4.87
C MET A 171 7.84 -2.06 -4.88
N TYR A 172 7.27 -1.67 -6.01
CA TYR A 172 6.42 -0.49 -6.11
C TYR A 172 4.96 -0.91 -6.01
N VAL A 173 4.22 -0.25 -5.13
CA VAL A 173 2.79 -0.47 -4.96
C VAL A 173 2.07 0.85 -5.21
N ARG A 174 1.14 0.87 -6.18
CA ARG A 174 0.19 1.98 -6.27
C ARG A 174 -0.74 1.93 -5.07
N TRP A 175 -0.77 3.04 -4.35
CA TRP A 175 -1.58 3.23 -3.17
C TRP A 175 -2.61 4.34 -3.37
N ARG A 176 -3.45 4.54 -2.35
CA ARG A 176 -4.49 5.57 -2.33
C ARG A 176 -3.89 6.98 -2.47
N ASP A 177 -4.74 7.91 -2.87
CA ASP A 177 -4.41 9.31 -3.11
C ASP A 177 -3.25 9.53 -4.11
N GLU A 178 -3.15 8.67 -5.12
CA GLU A 178 -2.07 8.67 -6.12
C GLU A 178 -0.68 8.70 -5.49
N THR A 179 -0.48 7.86 -4.47
CA THR A 179 0.82 7.63 -3.84
C THR A 179 1.45 6.36 -4.40
N ILE A 180 2.76 6.35 -4.58
CA ILE A 180 3.54 5.15 -4.87
C ILE A 180 4.35 4.79 -3.63
N LEU A 181 4.12 3.60 -3.09
CA LEU A 181 4.92 3.06 -2.00
C LEU A 181 6.11 2.30 -2.58
N VAL A 182 7.29 2.56 -2.04
CA VAL A 182 8.50 1.79 -2.34
C VAL A 182 8.80 0.88 -1.17
N LEU A 183 8.71 -0.42 -1.40
CA LEU A 183 8.85 -1.45 -0.39
C LEU A 183 10.13 -2.26 -0.59
N THR A 184 10.71 -2.70 0.53
CA THR A 184 11.81 -3.67 0.59
C THR A 184 11.40 -4.86 1.44
N LYS A 185 11.99 -6.02 1.16
CA LYS A 185 11.68 -7.26 1.88
C LYS A 185 12.33 -7.24 3.27
N ILE A 186 11.56 -7.59 4.29
CA ILE A 186 12.08 -7.70 5.66
C ILE A 186 12.77 -9.04 5.81
N SER A 187 14.06 -9.01 6.15
CA SER A 187 14.83 -10.21 6.44
C SER A 187 14.62 -10.64 7.90
N PRO A 188 14.71 -11.95 8.21
CA PRO A 188 14.58 -12.44 9.59
C PRO A 188 15.58 -11.81 10.57
N ASP A 189 16.77 -11.44 10.07
CA ASP A 189 17.86 -10.87 10.87
C ASP A 189 17.81 -9.35 10.96
N THR A 190 16.78 -8.70 10.41
CA THR A 190 16.66 -7.24 10.47
C THR A 190 16.52 -6.79 11.92
N PRO A 191 17.43 -5.93 12.43
CA PRO A 191 17.40 -5.53 13.82
C PRO A 191 16.18 -4.66 14.13
N ILE A 192 15.55 -4.92 15.28
CA ILE A 192 14.47 -4.09 15.80
C ILE A 192 15.08 -2.80 16.35
N LYS A 193 14.61 -1.65 15.86
CA LYS A 193 15.13 -0.34 16.24
C LYS A 193 13.97 0.60 16.58
N ALA A 194 13.77 0.90 17.85
CA ALA A 194 12.85 1.95 18.28
C ALA A 194 13.45 3.36 18.02
N SER A 195 12.68 4.42 18.27
CA SER A 195 13.16 5.80 18.21
C SER A 195 14.07 6.18 19.39
N PHE A 196 14.27 5.25 20.32
CA PHE A 196 15.12 5.37 21.51
C PHE A 196 15.99 4.12 21.68
N PRO A 197 17.09 4.18 22.45
CA PRO A 197 17.95 3.02 22.66
C PRO A 197 17.23 1.93 23.45
N CYS A 198 17.03 0.76 22.85
CA CYS A 198 16.28 -0.33 23.49
C CYS A 198 16.92 -0.86 24.79
N GLY A 199 18.25 -0.76 24.93
CA GLY A 199 18.93 -1.05 26.21
C GLY A 199 18.65 -0.05 27.34
N LYS A 200 17.91 1.02 27.05
CA LYS A 200 17.46 2.04 28.01
C LYS A 200 15.94 2.08 28.16
N ALA A 201 15.22 1.06 27.67
CA ALA A 201 13.79 0.92 27.92
C ALA A 201 13.52 0.84 29.44
N LEU A 202 12.54 1.60 29.93
CA LEU A 202 12.18 1.71 31.34
C LEU A 202 10.77 1.20 31.63
N THR A 203 9.86 1.27 30.65
CA THR A 203 8.46 0.86 30.83
C THR A 203 8.17 -0.47 30.14
N ALA A 204 7.16 -1.20 30.62
CA ALA A 204 6.70 -2.43 29.93
C ALA A 204 6.29 -2.16 28.48
N THR A 205 5.75 -0.97 28.21
CA THR A 205 5.43 -0.48 26.87
C THR A 205 6.68 -0.33 26.00
N GLU A 206 7.74 0.29 26.52
CA GLU A 206 9.00 0.45 25.79
C GLU A 206 9.69 -0.89 25.52
N HIS A 207 9.65 -1.84 26.47
CA HIS A 207 10.13 -3.21 26.24
C HIS A 207 9.32 -3.93 25.14
N ALA A 208 8.00 -3.76 25.11
CA ALA A 208 7.16 -4.31 24.05
C ALA A 208 7.51 -3.70 22.68
N ILE A 209 7.72 -2.38 22.61
CA ILE A 209 8.17 -1.69 21.39
C ILE A 209 9.52 -2.26 20.92
N CYS A 210 10.45 -2.48 21.83
CA CYS A 210 11.79 -3.00 21.53
C CYS A 210 11.86 -4.50 21.21
N SER A 211 10.77 -5.25 21.39
CA SER A 211 10.67 -6.67 21.06
C SER A 211 9.77 -6.95 19.86
N SER A 212 9.14 -5.93 19.28
CA SER A 212 8.29 -6.06 18.10
C SER A 212 8.76 -5.12 16.99
N TYR A 213 9.11 -5.71 15.85
CA TYR A 213 9.51 -4.97 14.66
C TYR A 213 8.42 -3.96 14.25
N GLN A 214 7.16 -4.40 14.23
CA GLN A 214 6.00 -3.56 13.91
C GLN A 214 5.87 -2.38 14.88
N LEU A 215 5.89 -2.62 16.19
CA LEU A 215 5.76 -1.55 17.18
C LEU A 215 6.93 -0.56 17.07
N SER A 216 8.15 -1.06 16.84
CA SER A 216 9.33 -0.20 16.66
C SER A 216 9.21 0.69 15.42
N ALA A 217 8.66 0.18 14.33
CA ALA A 217 8.43 0.97 13.12
C ALA A 217 7.37 2.05 13.33
N PHE A 218 6.29 1.78 14.09
CA PHE A 218 5.32 2.82 14.46
C PHE A 218 5.91 3.87 15.41
N ASP A 219 6.75 3.46 16.37
CA ASP A 219 7.45 4.36 17.29
C ASP A 219 8.37 5.33 16.52
N GLN A 220 9.15 4.81 15.57
CA GLN A 220 9.96 5.61 14.64
C GLN A 220 9.13 6.62 13.85
N SER A 221 8.02 6.18 13.26
CA SER A 221 7.11 7.07 12.51
C SER A 221 6.57 8.21 13.39
N VAL A 222 6.18 7.92 14.64
CA VAL A 222 5.67 8.95 15.56
C VAL A 222 6.77 9.96 15.90
N ALA A 223 7.98 9.47 16.18
CA ALA A 223 9.12 10.34 16.47
C ALA A 223 9.48 11.24 15.28
N GLU A 224 9.48 10.69 14.06
CA GLU A 224 9.74 11.44 12.83
C GLU A 224 8.65 12.50 12.58
N SER A 225 7.38 12.12 12.68
CA SER A 225 6.25 13.04 12.50
C SER A 225 6.30 14.20 13.51
N PHE A 226 6.59 13.89 14.78
CA PHE A 226 6.78 14.91 15.80
C PHE A 226 7.98 15.83 15.50
N ALA A 227 9.10 15.28 15.02
CA ALA A 227 10.26 16.07 14.63
C ALA A 227 9.96 17.02 13.45
N ARG A 228 9.22 16.55 12.44
CA ARG A 228 8.76 17.36 11.31
C ARG A 228 7.87 18.52 11.78
N MET A 229 6.89 18.25 12.63
CA MET A 229 6.01 19.28 13.19
C MET A 229 6.78 20.29 14.05
N MET A 230 7.74 19.82 14.85
CA MET A 230 8.63 20.72 15.62
C MET A 230 9.51 21.58 14.72
N ALA A 231 9.95 21.09 13.57
CA ALA A 231 10.71 21.89 12.60
C ALA A 231 9.82 22.96 11.95
N GLN A 232 8.63 22.59 11.49
CA GLN A 232 7.64 23.52 10.93
C GLN A 232 7.25 24.62 11.91
N ALA A 233 7.01 24.28 13.18
CA ALA A 233 6.69 25.25 14.23
C ALA A 233 7.84 26.26 14.45
N ARG A 234 9.10 25.82 14.36
CA ARG A 234 10.26 26.72 14.48
C ARG A 234 10.35 27.68 13.30
N VAL A 235 10.14 27.19 12.08
CA VAL A 235 10.20 28.00 10.86
C VAL A 235 9.10 29.06 10.84
N SER A 236 7.90 28.72 11.29
CA SER A 236 6.75 29.64 11.37
C SER A 236 6.76 30.58 12.57
N GLY A 237 7.71 30.44 13.50
CA GLY A 237 7.72 31.21 14.75
C GLY A 237 6.65 30.77 15.77
N SER A 238 5.98 29.65 15.54
CA SER A 238 4.98 29.07 16.45
C SER A 238 5.58 28.55 17.76
N GLN A 239 4.79 28.55 18.83
CA GLN A 239 5.27 28.12 20.15
C GLN A 239 5.50 26.61 20.24
N THR A 240 6.76 26.18 20.28
CA THR A 240 7.14 24.75 20.36
C THR A 240 6.91 24.10 21.74
N THR A 241 6.77 24.90 22.80
CA THR A 241 6.61 24.42 24.17
C THR A 241 5.32 23.62 24.35
N SER A 242 4.20 24.10 23.79
CA SER A 242 2.90 23.43 23.88
C SER A 242 2.93 22.07 23.15
N LEU A 243 3.55 22.02 21.98
CA LEU A 243 3.76 20.81 21.19
C LEU A 243 4.61 19.78 21.95
N ALA A 244 5.73 20.20 22.54
CA ALA A 244 6.57 19.32 23.35
C ALA A 244 5.85 18.80 24.60
N GLN A 245 5.05 19.64 25.27
CA GLN A 245 4.22 19.20 26.39
C GLN A 245 3.14 18.20 25.96
N SER A 246 2.50 18.43 24.80
CA SER A 246 1.52 17.51 24.23
C SER A 246 2.13 16.14 23.96
N GLN A 247 3.34 16.09 23.39
CA GLN A 247 4.04 14.83 23.13
C GLN A 247 4.36 14.08 24.42
N ARG A 248 4.85 14.78 25.46
CA ARG A 248 5.11 14.17 26.77
C ARG A 248 3.85 13.62 27.44
N ARG A 249 2.73 14.35 27.35
CA ARG A 249 1.44 13.86 27.85
C ARG A 249 0.98 12.63 27.08
N TRP A 250 1.12 12.64 25.76
CA TRP A 250 0.79 11.49 24.92
C TRP A 250 1.65 10.26 25.26
N LEU A 251 2.97 10.41 25.47
CA LEU A 251 3.85 9.31 25.88
C LEU A 251 3.37 8.65 27.18
N LYS A 252 3.00 9.44 28.19
CA LYS A 252 2.41 8.89 29.43
C LYS A 252 1.13 8.10 29.17
N GLY A 253 0.28 8.59 28.25
CA GLY A 253 -0.95 7.90 27.84
C GLY A 253 -0.67 6.59 27.08
N ARG A 254 0.31 6.59 26.18
CA ARG A 254 0.80 5.37 25.50
C ARG A 254 1.33 4.38 26.52
N ASP A 255 2.13 4.82 27.47
CA ASP A 255 2.79 3.94 28.44
C ASP A 255 1.80 3.24 29.39
N ALA A 256 0.60 3.81 29.58
CA ALA A 256 -0.48 3.17 30.31
C ALA A 256 -1.02 1.89 29.63
N CYS A 257 -0.69 1.63 28.35
CA CYS A 257 -1.00 0.37 27.68
C CYS A 257 -0.25 -0.84 28.25
N GLY A 258 0.85 -0.63 28.98
CA GLY A 258 1.75 -1.72 29.36
C GLY A 258 2.23 -2.50 28.12
N PRO A 259 2.44 -3.81 28.20
CA PRO A 259 2.97 -4.59 27.09
C PRO A 259 1.93 -4.94 26.00
N ASN A 260 0.71 -4.40 26.05
CA ASN A 260 -0.35 -4.77 25.10
C ASN A 260 -0.11 -4.15 23.71
N PRO A 261 0.23 -4.95 22.67
CA PRO A 261 0.58 -4.43 21.35
C PRO A 261 -0.59 -3.72 20.65
N GLU A 262 -1.82 -4.20 20.79
CA GLU A 262 -2.99 -3.59 20.15
C GLU A 262 -3.29 -2.20 20.72
N CYS A 263 -3.15 -2.04 22.04
CA CYS A 263 -3.29 -0.75 22.71
C CYS A 263 -2.21 0.23 22.25
N ILE A 264 -0.95 -0.22 22.20
CA ILE A 264 0.18 0.60 21.77
C ILE A 264 -0.01 1.06 20.31
N LEU A 265 -0.33 0.13 19.40
CA LEU A 265 -0.58 0.43 17.99
C LEU A 265 -1.70 1.46 17.83
N LYS A 266 -2.82 1.27 18.53
CA LYS A 266 -3.95 2.20 18.49
C LYS A 266 -3.55 3.59 18.98
N ALA A 267 -2.73 3.68 20.03
CA ALA A 267 -2.23 4.95 20.56
C ALA A 267 -1.27 5.65 19.58
N MET A 268 -0.41 4.89 18.89
CA MET A 268 0.55 5.41 17.90
C MET A 268 -0.13 5.89 16.62
N ARG A 269 -1.07 5.10 16.08
CA ARG A 269 -1.84 5.45 14.87
C ARG A 269 -2.58 6.77 15.05
N ARG A 270 -3.36 6.89 16.13
CA ARG A 270 -4.05 8.14 16.49
C ARG A 270 -3.09 9.33 16.65
N ARG A 271 -1.86 9.09 17.11
CA ARG A 271 -0.88 10.16 17.26
C ARG A 271 -0.32 10.61 15.92
N LEU A 272 -0.06 9.67 15.01
CA LEU A 272 0.38 9.99 13.65
C LEU A 272 -0.66 10.87 12.95
N ASP A 273 -1.95 10.51 13.02
CA ASP A 273 -3.02 11.30 12.40
C ASP A 273 -3.08 12.70 13.00
N ALA A 274 -3.10 12.80 14.34
CA ALA A 274 -3.14 14.08 15.03
C ALA A 274 -1.95 14.99 14.69
N LEU A 275 -0.76 14.42 14.51
CA LEU A 275 0.44 15.17 14.12
C LEU A 275 0.40 15.59 12.64
N ALA A 276 -0.15 14.74 11.77
CA ALA A 276 -0.33 15.06 10.34
C ALA A 276 -1.35 16.19 10.14
N THR A 277 -2.50 16.13 10.81
CA THR A 277 -3.57 17.15 10.69
C THR A 277 -3.23 18.46 11.38
N ALA A 278 -2.46 18.43 12.47
CA ALA A 278 -2.05 19.67 13.14
C ALA A 278 -1.06 20.49 12.31
N GLY A 279 -0.32 19.86 11.40
CA GLY A 279 0.55 20.53 10.43
C GLY A 279 -0.18 21.18 9.25
N SER A 280 -1.41 20.73 8.94
CA SER A 280 -2.23 21.30 7.85
C SER A 280 -3.06 22.52 8.26
N ASN A 281 -3.28 22.73 9.57
CA ASN A 281 -4.11 23.82 10.11
C ASN A 281 -3.29 25.02 10.58
N GLY A 282 -2.16 25.31 9.93
CA GLY A 282 -1.42 26.55 10.15
C GLY A 282 -2.13 27.74 9.51
N GLU A 283 -3.17 28.25 10.19
CA GLU A 283 -3.54 29.68 10.14
C GLU A 283 -2.57 30.52 10.97
#